data_AF-A0A1D9G2J3-F1
#
_entry.id   AF-A0A1D9G2J3-F1
#
_cell.length_a   1.000
_cell.length_b   1.000
_cell.length_c   1.000
_cell.angle_alpha   90.00
_cell.angle_beta   90.00
_cell.angle_gamma   90.00
#
_symmetry.space_group_name_H-M   'P 1'
#
loop_
_entity.id
_entity.type
_entity.pdbx_description
1 polymer ?
#
loop_
_entity_poly.entity_id
_entity_poly.type
_entity_poly.pdbx_seq_one_letter_code
_entity_poly.pdbx_strand_id
1 'polypeptide(L)' 'MSTTNQRNTKKRMRGVPVHHDELKKPHTIWLTGTTWKWLQLSAKDSQTSVGELVEKIIRAEILKD' A
#
# COMPACT_ATOMS: atom_id res chain seq x y z
N MET A 1 -32.65 6.69 2.24
CA MET A 1 -31.59 7.71 2.35
C MET A 1 -30.27 7.05 2.01
N SER A 2 -29.65 7.44 0.90
CA SER A 2 -28.42 6.83 0.40
C SER A 2 -27.23 7.60 0.97
N THR A 3 -26.52 7.04 1.94
CA THR A 3 -25.28 7.63 2.46
C THR A 3 -24.17 7.43 1.43
N THR A 4 -23.95 8.43 0.58
CA THR A 4 -22.81 8.44 -0.35
C THR A 4 -21.53 8.56 0.47
N ASN A 5 -20.92 7.42 0.79
CA ASN A 5 -19.55 7.34 1.31
C ASN A 5 -18.63 8.03 0.31
N GLN A 6 -18.31 9.31 0.55
CA GLN A 6 -17.32 10.04 -0.24
C GLN A 6 -15.94 9.42 0.01
N ARG A 7 -15.59 8.40 -0.77
CA ARG A 7 -14.21 7.94 -0.89
C ARG A 7 -13.42 9.12 -1.44
N ASN A 8 -12.60 9.76 -0.60
CA ASN A 8 -11.64 10.80 -0.97
C ASN A 8 -10.62 10.23 -1.98
N THR A 9 -11.08 10.06 -3.21
CA THR A 9 -10.29 9.53 -4.31
C THR A 9 -9.54 10.71 -4.88
N LYS A 10 -8.41 11.08 -4.26
CA LYS A 10 -7.50 12.07 -4.85
C LYS A 10 -7.09 11.52 -6.22
N LYS A 11 -7.39 12.27 -7.29
CA LYS A 11 -6.90 11.94 -8.63
C LYS A 11 -5.38 11.85 -8.56
N ARG A 12 -4.84 10.67 -8.87
CA ARG A 12 -3.40 10.42 -8.85
C ARG A 12 -2.78 11.14 -10.05
N MET A 13 -1.98 12.17 -9.80
CA MET A 13 -1.24 12.89 -10.84
C MET A 13 0.02 12.10 -11.20
N ARG A 14 0.28 11.92 -12.49
CA ARG A 14 1.48 11.21 -12.97
C ARG A 14 2.73 12.01 -12.54
N GLY A 15 3.62 11.37 -11.79
CA GLY A 15 4.85 12.01 -11.33
C GLY A 15 4.73 12.82 -10.04
N VAL A 16 3.60 12.74 -9.33
CA VAL A 16 3.45 13.36 -8.00
C VAL A 16 3.20 12.26 -6.96
N PRO A 17 4.05 12.14 -5.94
CA PRO A 17 3.81 11.25 -4.82
C PRO A 17 2.50 11.60 -4.10
N VAL A 18 1.64 10.60 -3.87
CA VAL A 18 0.30 10.82 -3.29
C VAL A 18 0.32 10.70 -1.75
N HIS A 19 1.23 9.88 -1.22
CA HIS A 19 1.28 9.49 0.19
C HIS A 19 2.67 9.53 0.82
N HIS A 20 3.73 9.78 0.04
CA HIS A 20 5.14 9.79 0.49
C HIS A 20 5.91 10.91 -0.18
N ASP A 21 7.14 11.20 0.26
CA ASP A 21 7.96 12.26 -0.35
C ASP A 21 8.67 11.82 -1.64
N GLU A 22 8.81 10.50 -1.87
CA GLU A 22 9.51 9.94 -3.02
C GLU A 22 8.58 9.29 -4.05
N LEU A 23 9.01 9.37 -5.32
CA LEU A 23 8.32 8.69 -6.41
C LEU A 23 8.53 7.17 -6.32
N LYS A 24 7.46 6.40 -6.24
CA LYS A 24 7.56 4.92 -6.29
C LYS A 24 8.17 4.47 -7.61
N LYS A 25 9.23 3.67 -7.55
CA LYS A 25 9.80 2.96 -8.70
C LYS A 25 9.31 1.49 -8.68
N PRO A 26 9.05 0.88 -9.83
CA PRO A 26 8.64 -0.53 -9.88
C PRO A 26 9.81 -1.41 -9.43
N HIS A 27 9.57 -2.22 -8.40
CA HIS A 27 10.49 -3.27 -7.94
C HIS A 27 9.72 -4.59 -7.94
N THR A 28 10.26 -5.61 -8.57
CA THR A 28 9.64 -6.94 -8.63
C THR A 28 10.15 -7.81 -7.49
N ILE A 29 9.24 -8.34 -6.68
CA ILE A 29 9.55 -9.28 -5.59
C ILE A 29 8.86 -10.60 -5.90
N TRP A 30 9.59 -11.70 -5.77
CA TRP A 30 9.05 -13.04 -5.92
C TRP A 30 8.61 -13.56 -4.55
N LEU A 31 7.34 -13.94 -4.44
CA LEU A 31 6.73 -14.42 -3.20
C LEU A 31 6.02 -15.75 -3.46
N THR A 32 5.86 -16.54 -2.41
CA THR A 32 5.01 -17.74 -2.48
C THR A 32 3.54 -17.33 -2.62
N GLY A 33 2.74 -18.19 -3.27
CA GLY A 33 1.32 -17.91 -3.49
C GLY A 33 0.53 -17.75 -2.19
N THR A 34 0.93 -18.43 -1.12
CA THR A 34 0.33 -18.27 0.22
C THR A 34 0.63 -16.88 0.78
N THR A 35 1.90 -16.48 0.84
CA THR A 35 2.32 -15.17 1.34
C THR A 35 1.66 -14.02 0.57
N TRP A 36 1.52 -14.16 -0.75
CA TRP A 36 0.81 -13.17 -1.56
C TRP A 36 -0.66 -13.01 -1.16
N LYS A 37 -1.38 -14.12 -0.93
CA LYS A 37 -2.79 -14.05 -0.47
C LYS A 37 -2.92 -13.38 0.89
N TRP A 38 -2.02 -13.70 1.83
CA TRP A 38 -2.01 -13.06 3.14
C TRP A 38 -1.76 -11.55 3.04
N LEU A 39 -0.80 -11.13 2.20
CA LEU A 39 -0.55 -9.72 1.93
C LEU A 39 -1.77 -9.00 1.34
N GLN A 40 -2.49 -9.65 0.41
CA GLN A 40 -3.72 -9.09 -0.16
C GLN A 40 -4.81 -8.91 0.90
N LEU A 41 -5.00 -9.89 1.79
CA LEU A 41 -5.97 -9.83 2.88
C LEU A 41 -5.62 -8.70 3.86
N SER A 42 -4.37 -8.67 4.35
CA SER A 42 -3.91 -7.64 5.29
C SER A 42 -3.97 -6.23 4.70
N ALA A 43 -3.72 -6.07 3.40
CA ALA A 43 -3.85 -4.79 2.71
C ALA A 43 -5.32 -4.35 2.63
N LYS A 44 -6.23 -5.29 2.37
CA LYS A 44 -7.68 -5.02 2.34
C LYS A 44 -8.20 -4.58 3.72
N ASP A 45 -7.75 -5.24 4.78
CA ASP A 45 -8.13 -4.90 6.16
C ASP A 45 -7.61 -3.51 6.56
N SER A 46 -6.40 -3.17 6.11
CA SER A 46 -5.76 -1.88 6.38
C SER A 46 -6.23 -0.74 5.45
N GLN A 47 -7.11 -1.03 4.48
CA GLN A 47 -7.49 -0.11 3.40
C GLN A 47 -6.30 0.50 2.64
N THR A 48 -5.18 -0.22 2.56
CA THR A 48 -3.96 0.20 1.87
C THR A 48 -3.67 -0.66 0.65
N SER A 49 -2.70 -0.26 -0.16
CA SER A 49 -2.14 -1.14 -1.20
C SER A 49 -1.14 -2.14 -0.60
N VAL A 50 -0.99 -3.31 -1.25
CA VAL A 50 0.01 -4.31 -0.85
C VAL A 50 1.43 -3.72 -0.82
N GLY A 51 1.78 -2.85 -1.77
CA GLY A 51 3.08 -2.19 -1.78
C GLY A 51 3.31 -1.28 -0.57
N GLU A 52 2.31 -0.49 -0.16
CA GLU A 52 2.39 0.34 1.05
C GLU A 52 2.45 -0.50 2.32
N LEU A 53 1.70 -1.60 2.36
CA LEU A 53 1.78 -2.53 3.48
C LEU A 53 3.19 -3.10 3.63
N VAL A 54 3.79 -3.55 2.53
CA VAL A 54 5.17 -4.08 2.51
C VAL A 54 6.17 -3.01 2.92
N GLU A 55 6.08 -1.79 2.38
CA GLU A 55 6.95 -0.67 2.80
C GLU A 55 6.82 -0.36 4.29
N LYS A 56 5.60 -0.38 4.84
CA LYS A 56 5.35 -0.14 6.27
C LYS A 56 5.98 -1.21 7.15
N ILE A 57 5.83 -2.49 6.76
CA ILE A 57 6.43 -3.62 7.49
C ILE A 57 7.95 -3.51 7.47
N ILE A 58 8.55 -3.29 6.30
CA ILE A 58 10.01 -3.19 6.15
C ILE A 58 10.55 -2.02 6.96
N ARG A 59 9.92 -0.85 6.90
CA ARG A 59 10.34 0.32 7.70
C ARG A 59 10.25 0.03 9.19
N ALA A 60 9.17 -0.59 9.65
CA ALA A 60 8.98 -0.94 11.05
C ALA A 60 10.01 -1.97 11.55
N GLU A 61 10.46 -2.88 10.69
CA GLU A 61 11.49 -3.85 11.01
C GLU A 61 12.88 -3.20 11.08
N ILE A 62 13.23 -2.35 10.11
CA ILE A 62 14.52 -1.63 10.09
C ILE A 62 14.65 -0.66 11.27
N LEU A 63 13.56 -0.03 11.71
CA LEU A 63 13.54 0.92 12.84
C LEU A 63 13.54 0.25 14.23
N LYS A 64 13.40 -1.08 14.29
CA LYS A 64 13.44 -1.83 15.56
C LYS A 64 14.87 -2.14 16.04
N ASP A 65 15.86 -2.03 15.14
CA ASP A 65 17.29 -2.12 15.45
C ASP A 65 17.87 -0.75 15.80
#